data_AF-A0A9D6LLY9-F1
#
_entry.id   AF-A0A9D6LLY9-F1
#
_cell.length_a   1.000
_cell.length_b   1.000
_cell.length_c   1.000
_cell.angle_alpha   90.00
_cell.angle_beta   90.00
_cell.angle_gamma   90.00
#
_symmetry.space_group_name_H-M   'P 1'
#
loop_
_entity.id
_entity.type
_entity.pdbx_description
1 polymer ?
#
loop_
_entity_poly.entity_id
_entity_poly.type
_entity_poly.pdbx_seq_one_letter_code
_entity_poly.pdbx_strand_id
1 'polypeptide(L)'
;MSARFNSDRISQWLLWGGVAGLLFSAAVLTLAQPPKNVLQLITDQDVLRQDQTAKEKGLTEVGRSMILELKDGPEIDVVRPGGGEIGQQPVEIDVEFKLSKDGAEPNMSTLKVRYIKFFTIDITDRVKPYVAGNRIHAPEAQFPKGDHTVEIYVEDSNGKASSRVVEFKVI
;
A
#
# COMPACT_ATOMS: atom_id res chain seq x y z
N MET A 1 -31.76 -41.58 44.83
CA MET A 1 -30.79 -42.62 45.25
C MET A 1 -29.92 -42.99 44.05
N SER A 2 -28.89 -43.82 44.24
CA SER A 2 -27.71 -43.92 43.38
C SER A 2 -27.69 -45.17 42.47
N ALA A 3 -26.67 -45.19 41.59
CA ALA A 3 -26.12 -46.37 40.89
C ALA A 3 -26.93 -46.93 39.68
N ARG A 4 -26.29 -47.46 38.62
CA ARG A 4 -24.92 -47.27 38.08
C ARG A 4 -24.89 -47.78 36.62
N PHE A 5 -23.88 -47.38 35.85
CA PHE A 5 -23.49 -48.09 34.61
C PHE A 5 -23.11 -49.56 34.91
N ASN A 6 -23.45 -50.51 34.02
CA ASN A 6 -22.43 -51.20 33.20
C ASN A 6 -23.05 -52.24 32.22
N SER A 7 -22.33 -52.47 31.12
CA SER A 7 -21.96 -53.77 30.51
C SER A 7 -22.28 -53.93 29.02
N ASP A 8 -21.23 -54.26 28.27
CA ASP A 8 -21.28 -54.62 26.85
C ASP A 8 -21.95 -55.99 26.64
N ARG A 9 -22.67 -56.12 25.51
CA ARG A 9 -22.72 -57.35 24.69
C ARG A 9 -23.69 -57.21 23.51
N ILE A 10 -23.16 -57.15 22.28
CA ILE A 10 -23.83 -57.73 21.11
C ILE A 10 -22.76 -58.49 20.31
N SER A 11 -23.03 -59.76 20.03
CA SER A 11 -22.14 -60.65 19.28
C SER A 11 -22.49 -60.66 17.79
N GLN A 12 -21.45 -60.81 16.96
CA GLN A 12 -21.32 -61.76 15.83
C GLN A 12 -22.59 -62.15 15.02
N TRP A 13 -22.49 -62.13 13.68
CA TRP A 13 -22.42 -63.35 12.80
C TRP A 13 -22.94 -63.14 11.37
N LEU A 14 -22.24 -63.73 10.37
CA LEU A 14 -22.78 -64.35 9.11
C LEU A 14 -23.53 -63.41 8.10
N LEU A 15 -23.60 -63.56 6.77
CA LEU A 15 -23.10 -64.42 5.66
C LEU A 15 -23.31 -63.57 4.36
N TRP A 16 -22.64 -63.69 3.20
CA TRP A 16 -21.44 -64.40 2.72
C TRP A 16 -21.01 -63.82 1.35
N GLY A 17 -20.01 -64.40 0.67
CA GLY A 17 -19.72 -64.16 -0.76
C GLY A 17 -18.58 -63.18 -1.03
N GLY A 18 -17.56 -63.61 -1.80
CA GLY A 18 -16.37 -62.80 -2.07
C GLY A 18 -15.90 -62.87 -3.52
N VAL A 19 -15.07 -61.90 -3.89
CA VAL A 19 -14.22 -61.91 -5.09
C VAL A 19 -12.83 -61.46 -4.64
N ALA A 20 -11.78 -62.19 -5.03
CA ALA A 20 -10.41 -61.77 -4.77
C ALA A 20 -9.98 -60.73 -5.82
N GLY A 21 -9.56 -59.54 -5.38
CA GLY A 21 -9.17 -58.49 -6.31
C GLY A 21 -8.46 -57.30 -5.66
N LEU A 22 -7.16 -57.19 -5.96
CA LEU A 22 -6.29 -55.99 -5.88
C LEU A 22 -6.06 -55.34 -4.49
N LEU A 23 -4.77 -55.13 -4.21
CA LEU A 23 -4.27 -54.36 -3.08
C LEU A 23 -4.52 -52.86 -3.30
N PHE A 24 -5.23 -52.20 -2.39
CA PHE A 24 -5.11 -50.75 -2.20
C PHE A 24 -5.12 -50.40 -0.70
N SER A 25 -3.96 -49.98 -0.20
CA SER A 25 -3.79 -49.50 1.18
C SER A 25 -4.40 -48.11 1.36
N ALA A 26 -5.71 -48.06 1.62
CA ALA A 26 -6.38 -46.85 2.06
C ALA A 26 -6.19 -46.64 3.57
N ALA A 27 -4.99 -46.24 3.98
CA ALA A 27 -4.82 -45.65 5.30
C ALA A 27 -5.70 -44.39 5.37
N VAL A 28 -6.73 -44.38 6.22
CA VAL A 28 -7.57 -43.20 6.44
C VAL A 28 -6.74 -42.19 7.23
N LEU A 29 -5.94 -41.44 6.49
CA LEU A 29 -5.06 -40.42 7.03
C LEU A 29 -5.96 -39.31 7.58
N THR A 30 -5.95 -39.14 8.90
CA THR A 30 -6.59 -38.00 9.56
C THR A 30 -6.00 -36.73 8.98
N LEU A 31 -6.73 -36.06 8.08
CA LEU A 31 -6.39 -34.73 7.61
C LEU A 31 -6.52 -33.77 8.79
N ALA A 32 -5.40 -33.57 9.47
CA ALA A 32 -5.26 -32.59 10.52
C ALA A 32 -5.73 -31.23 9.99
N GLN A 33 -6.48 -30.51 10.84
CA GLN A 33 -7.05 -29.21 10.48
C GLN A 33 -5.93 -28.27 10.00
N PRO A 34 -6.20 -27.42 8.98
CA PRO A 34 -5.15 -26.60 8.38
C PRO A 34 -4.46 -25.74 9.44
N PRO A 35 -3.13 -25.57 9.36
CA PRO A 35 -2.42 -24.69 10.28
C PRO A 35 -3.02 -23.28 10.20
N LYS A 36 -3.19 -22.65 11.36
CA LYS A 36 -3.58 -21.25 11.42
C LYS A 36 -2.44 -20.42 10.86
N ASN A 37 -2.52 -20.04 9.58
CA ASN A 37 -1.58 -19.11 8.95
C ASN A 37 -1.71 -17.73 9.60
N VAL A 38 -1.03 -17.56 10.73
CA VAL A 38 -0.66 -16.24 11.24
C VAL A 38 0.27 -15.64 10.21
N LEU A 39 -0.15 -14.55 9.57
CA LEU A 39 0.63 -13.85 8.57
C LEU A 39 1.87 -13.23 9.24
N GLN A 40 3.01 -13.92 9.17
CA GLN A 40 4.30 -13.38 9.57
C GLN A 40 4.71 -12.36 8.51
N LEU A 41 4.63 -11.07 8.87
CA LEU A 41 4.78 -9.93 7.97
C LEU A 41 6.24 -9.56 7.64
N ILE A 42 7.21 -10.17 8.33
CA ILE A 42 8.65 -9.89 8.20
C ILE A 42 9.40 -11.22 8.38
N THR A 43 10.46 -11.45 7.59
CA THR A 43 11.33 -12.63 7.68
C THR A 43 12.73 -12.27 8.16
N ASP A 44 13.51 -13.26 8.62
CA ASP A 44 14.89 -13.04 9.07
C ASP A 44 15.80 -12.47 7.97
N GLN A 45 15.47 -12.67 6.68
CA GLN A 45 16.20 -12.09 5.55
C GLN A 45 15.94 -10.59 5.35
N ASP A 46 14.89 -10.04 5.95
CA ASP A 46 14.57 -8.62 5.88
C ASP A 46 15.37 -7.85 6.94
N VAL A 47 15.52 -8.43 8.14
CA VAL A 47 16.38 -7.90 9.22
C VAL A 47 17.82 -7.73 8.76
N LEU A 48 18.38 -8.73 8.05
CA LEU A 48 19.75 -8.71 7.54
C LEU A 48 20.01 -7.64 6.45
N ARG A 49 18.95 -7.08 5.83
CA ARG A 49 19.07 -5.91 4.94
C ARG A 49 19.08 -4.58 5.70
N GLN A 50 18.44 -4.53 6.86
CA GLN A 50 18.43 -3.33 7.70
C GLN A 50 19.79 -3.08 8.36
N ASP A 51 20.50 -4.11 8.82
CA ASP A 51 21.82 -3.93 9.46
C ASP A 51 22.89 -3.29 8.54
N GLN A 52 22.79 -3.48 7.22
CA GLN A 52 23.68 -2.83 6.27
C GLN A 52 23.31 -1.36 5.96
N THR A 53 22.03 -0.99 6.08
CA THR A 53 21.55 0.38 5.80
C THR A 53 21.50 1.27 7.05
N ALA A 54 21.19 0.70 8.22
CA ALA A 54 21.13 1.41 9.50
C ALA A 54 22.50 1.95 9.96
N LYS A 55 23.61 1.41 9.44
CA LYS A 55 24.97 1.85 9.80
C LYS A 55 25.43 3.14 9.11
N GLU A 56 24.79 3.54 8.00
CA GLU A 56 25.27 4.65 7.17
C GLU A 56 24.45 5.95 7.29
N LYS A 57 23.21 5.90 7.79
CA LYS A 57 22.46 7.09 8.23
C LYS A 57 21.73 6.87 9.55
N GLY A 58 22.09 7.67 10.56
CA GLY A 58 21.35 7.73 11.82
C GLY A 58 19.96 8.34 11.61
N LEU A 59 18.91 7.59 11.93
CA LEU A 59 17.51 7.96 11.71
C LEU A 59 16.79 8.20 13.03
N THR A 60 16.65 9.47 13.42
CA THR A 60 15.88 9.90 14.61
C THR A 60 14.55 10.53 14.21
N GLU A 61 13.62 9.73 13.65
CA GLU A 61 12.35 10.23 13.12
C GLU A 61 11.18 9.23 13.30
N VAL A 62 11.05 8.62 14.49
CA VAL A 62 9.94 7.69 14.80
C VAL A 62 8.65 8.48 15.03
N GLY A 63 8.06 9.01 13.95
CA GLY A 63 6.83 9.81 14.00
C GLY A 63 6.34 10.37 12.66
N ARG A 64 7.22 10.66 11.69
CA ARG A 64 6.78 11.07 10.34
C ARG A 64 6.39 9.83 9.54
N SER A 65 5.09 9.69 9.26
CA SER A 65 4.57 8.57 8.46
C SER A 65 5.06 8.68 7.00
N MET A 66 6.05 7.85 6.66
CA MET A 66 6.51 7.47 5.31
C MET A 66 6.14 8.43 4.16
N ILE A 67 6.72 9.64 4.18
CA ILE A 67 6.91 10.41 2.95
C ILE A 67 7.98 9.67 2.13
N LEU A 68 7.53 8.91 1.14
CA LEU A 68 8.40 8.17 0.22
C LEU A 68 8.40 8.88 -1.13
N GLU A 69 9.46 9.63 -1.42
CA GLU A 69 9.71 10.08 -2.79
C GLU A 69 9.98 8.86 -3.69
N LEU A 70 9.06 8.61 -4.61
CA LEU A 70 9.16 7.56 -5.63
C LEU A 70 9.56 8.22 -6.96
N LYS A 71 10.50 7.62 -7.71
CA LYS A 71 11.12 8.25 -8.89
C LYS A 71 11.33 7.27 -10.05
N ASP A 72 10.51 6.23 -10.10
CA ASP A 72 10.62 5.11 -11.05
C ASP A 72 9.60 5.19 -12.19
N GLY A 73 8.48 5.88 -11.97
CA GLY A 73 7.45 6.19 -12.96
C GLY A 73 7.59 7.60 -13.57
N PRO A 74 6.48 8.33 -13.80
CA PRO A 74 6.48 9.64 -14.46
C PRO A 74 7.35 10.69 -13.75
N GLU A 75 7.96 11.60 -14.50
CA GLU A 75 8.60 12.76 -13.89
C GLU A 75 7.53 13.81 -13.53
N ILE A 76 7.35 14.04 -12.22
CA ILE A 76 6.45 15.05 -11.67
C ILE A 76 7.21 16.38 -11.60
N ASP A 77 6.93 17.31 -12.49
CA ASP A 77 7.53 18.64 -12.48
C ASP A 77 6.60 19.70 -11.89
N VAL A 78 7.10 20.44 -10.90
CA VAL A 78 6.30 21.39 -10.11
C VAL A 78 6.73 22.79 -10.52
N VAL A 79 6.01 23.33 -11.49
CA VAL A 79 6.25 24.65 -12.06
C VAL A 79 5.87 25.73 -11.04
N ARG A 80 4.72 25.58 -10.37
CA ARG A 80 4.29 26.45 -9.26
C ARG A 80 3.48 25.71 -8.17
N PRO A 81 3.63 26.11 -6.89
CA PRO A 81 4.74 26.90 -6.36
C PRO A 81 6.00 26.03 -6.32
N GLY A 82 7.14 26.58 -6.76
CA GLY A 82 8.45 25.89 -6.73
C GLY A 82 9.05 25.71 -5.31
N GLY A 83 8.21 25.75 -4.28
CA GLY A 83 8.57 25.83 -2.86
C GLY A 83 8.78 27.26 -2.35
N GLY A 84 8.91 27.39 -1.02
CA GLY A 84 9.27 28.65 -0.35
C GLY A 84 8.09 29.49 0.16
N GLU A 85 8.34 30.78 0.42
CA GLU A 85 7.34 31.71 0.96
C GLU A 85 6.51 32.39 -0.14
N ILE A 86 5.20 32.44 0.05
CA ILE A 86 4.20 32.96 -0.89
C ILE A 86 3.49 34.14 -0.22
N GLY A 87 3.83 35.35 -0.67
CA GLY A 87 3.35 36.62 -0.09
C GLY A 87 2.04 37.18 -0.67
N GLN A 88 1.40 36.47 -1.59
CA GLN A 88 0.16 36.90 -2.26
C GLN A 88 -0.82 35.73 -2.40
N GLN A 89 -2.12 36.05 -2.43
CA GLN A 89 -3.20 35.11 -2.70
C GLN A 89 -4.09 35.65 -3.83
N PRO A 90 -4.74 34.77 -4.63
CA PRO A 90 -4.65 33.31 -4.56
C PRO A 90 -3.30 32.76 -5.07
N VAL A 91 -3.06 31.47 -4.85
CA VAL A 91 -1.83 30.77 -5.24
C VAL A 91 -2.06 30.01 -6.54
N GLU A 92 -1.19 30.23 -7.53
CA GLU A 92 -1.17 29.40 -8.75
C GLU A 92 -0.52 28.05 -8.43
N ILE A 93 -1.26 26.95 -8.64
CA ILE A 93 -0.73 25.59 -8.66
C ILE A 93 -0.59 25.15 -10.10
N ASP A 94 0.63 24.79 -10.51
CA ASP A 94 0.97 24.39 -11.88
C ASP A 94 1.96 23.23 -11.83
N VAL A 95 1.51 22.04 -12.23
CA VAL A 95 2.29 20.78 -12.13
C VAL A 95 2.12 19.98 -13.41
N GLU A 96 3.24 19.66 -14.07
CA GLU A 96 3.30 18.90 -15.32
C GLU A 96 3.80 17.47 -15.06
N PHE A 97 3.18 16.49 -15.70
CA PHE A 97 3.56 15.08 -15.62
C PHE A 97 4.20 14.66 -16.94
N LYS A 98 5.51 14.49 -16.91
CA LYS A 98 6.34 14.09 -18.06
C LYS A 98 6.44 12.57 -18.13
N LEU A 99 6.77 12.06 -19.32
CA LEU A 99 6.94 10.62 -19.57
C LEU A 99 7.91 10.00 -18.55
N SER A 100 7.70 8.73 -18.22
CA SER A 100 8.69 7.92 -17.49
C SER A 100 10.00 7.82 -18.28
N LYS A 101 11.10 7.48 -17.60
CA LYS A 101 12.46 7.38 -18.19
C LYS A 101 12.58 6.34 -19.33
N ASP A 102 11.63 5.42 -19.43
CA ASP A 102 11.50 4.40 -20.48
C ASP A 102 10.47 4.77 -21.57
N GLY A 103 9.89 5.97 -21.50
CA GLY A 103 8.89 6.48 -22.45
C GLY A 103 7.44 6.16 -22.12
N ALA A 104 7.15 5.55 -20.96
CA ALA A 104 5.76 5.26 -20.56
C ALA A 104 4.95 6.54 -20.26
N GLU A 105 3.66 6.53 -20.60
CA GLU A 105 2.78 7.68 -20.41
C GLU A 105 2.25 7.76 -18.96
N PRO A 106 2.11 8.97 -18.37
CA PRO A 106 1.48 9.16 -17.07
C PRO A 106 0.02 8.69 -17.07
N ASN A 107 -0.32 7.76 -16.18
CA ASN A 107 -1.69 7.31 -15.99
C ASN A 107 -2.44 8.26 -15.05
N MET A 108 -2.99 9.34 -15.58
CA MET A 108 -3.70 10.36 -14.81
C MET A 108 -4.93 9.85 -14.02
N SER A 109 -5.36 8.60 -14.22
CA SER A 109 -6.40 7.95 -13.38
C SER A 109 -5.89 7.46 -12.02
N THR A 110 -4.57 7.27 -11.85
CA THR A 110 -3.94 6.87 -10.57
C THR A 110 -3.44 8.05 -9.74
N LEU A 111 -3.56 9.27 -10.27
CA LEU A 111 -3.22 10.52 -9.60
C LEU A 111 -3.86 10.59 -8.21
N LYS A 112 -3.05 10.79 -7.19
CA LYS A 112 -3.47 11.04 -5.80
C LYS A 112 -2.75 12.29 -5.30
N VAL A 113 -3.51 13.26 -4.79
CA VAL A 113 -2.95 14.48 -4.19
C VAL A 113 -3.36 14.52 -2.71
N ARG A 114 -2.36 14.48 -1.83
CA ARG A 114 -2.53 14.37 -0.38
C ARG A 114 -1.93 15.60 0.31
N TYR A 115 -2.72 16.25 1.14
CA TYR A 115 -2.26 17.37 1.98
C TYR A 115 -1.82 16.84 3.35
N ILE A 116 -0.57 17.10 3.73
CA ILE A 116 0.05 16.54 4.93
C ILE A 116 0.10 17.61 6.02
N LYS A 117 -0.60 17.35 7.13
CA LYS A 117 -0.43 18.00 8.43
C LYS A 117 -0.50 16.93 9.53
N PHE A 118 -0.94 17.29 10.75
CA PHE A 118 -1.15 16.35 11.87
C PHE A 118 -1.98 15.11 11.48
N PHE A 119 -2.87 15.26 10.51
CA PHE A 119 -3.48 14.16 9.76
C PHE A 119 -3.31 14.41 8.27
N THR A 120 -3.17 13.33 7.49
CA THR A 120 -3.10 13.41 6.02
C THR A 120 -4.51 13.47 5.46
N ILE A 121 -4.78 14.43 4.57
CA ILE A 121 -6.08 14.64 3.93
C ILE A 121 -5.94 14.33 2.44
N ASP A 122 -6.75 13.42 1.91
CA ASP A 122 -6.88 13.28 0.47
C ASP A 122 -7.66 14.48 -0.10
N ILE A 123 -7.07 15.15 -1.09
CA ILE A 123 -7.66 16.30 -1.79
C ILE A 123 -7.79 16.05 -3.29
N THR A 124 -7.60 14.82 -3.75
CA THR A 124 -7.61 14.43 -5.18
C THR A 124 -8.87 14.89 -5.89
N ASP A 125 -10.06 14.63 -5.31
CA ASP A 125 -11.34 15.08 -5.90
C ASP A 125 -11.49 16.60 -6.01
N ARG A 126 -10.75 17.37 -5.21
CA ARG A 126 -10.72 18.85 -5.26
C ARG A 126 -9.79 19.38 -6.35
N VAL A 127 -8.73 18.63 -6.66
CA VAL A 127 -7.75 18.94 -7.72
C VAL A 127 -8.25 18.47 -9.09
N LYS A 128 -9.02 17.38 -9.13
CA LYS A 128 -9.57 16.74 -10.34
C LYS A 128 -10.21 17.69 -11.38
N PRO A 129 -10.96 18.75 -11.01
CA PRO A 129 -11.51 19.71 -11.99
C PRO A 129 -10.44 20.56 -12.71
N TYR A 130 -9.22 20.62 -12.16
CA TYR A 130 -8.09 21.39 -12.67
C TYR A 130 -7.07 20.51 -13.42
N VAL A 131 -7.39 19.23 -13.66
CA VAL A 131 -6.55 18.30 -14.43
C VAL A 131 -6.90 18.41 -15.91
N ALA A 132 -5.94 18.81 -16.74
CA ALA A 132 -6.08 18.97 -18.18
C ALA A 132 -4.96 18.22 -18.90
N GLY A 133 -5.29 17.00 -19.39
CA GLY A 133 -4.28 16.07 -19.88
C GLY A 133 -3.29 15.72 -18.77
N ASN A 134 -1.99 15.76 -19.09
CA ASN A 134 -0.91 15.43 -18.16
C ASN A 134 -0.45 16.65 -17.34
N ARG A 135 -1.38 17.50 -16.91
CA ARG A 135 -1.09 18.72 -16.14
C ARG A 135 -2.20 19.04 -15.14
N ILE A 136 -1.81 19.47 -13.94
CA ILE A 136 -2.70 20.18 -13.01
C ILE A 136 -2.44 21.67 -13.21
N HIS A 137 -3.49 22.45 -13.48
CA HIS A 137 -3.41 23.91 -13.56
C HIS A 137 -4.59 24.55 -12.82
N ALA A 138 -4.35 24.97 -11.57
CA ALA A 138 -5.31 25.67 -10.73
C ALA A 138 -4.81 27.10 -10.47
N PRO A 139 -5.27 28.11 -11.23
CA PRO A 139 -4.72 29.47 -11.15
C PRO A 139 -5.07 30.22 -9.86
N GLU A 140 -6.17 29.84 -9.20
CA GLU A 140 -6.71 30.58 -8.05
C GLU A 140 -6.91 29.69 -6.80
N ALA A 141 -5.89 28.92 -6.39
CA ALA A 141 -5.99 28.08 -5.20
C ALA A 141 -5.86 28.91 -3.90
N GLN A 142 -6.84 28.80 -3.01
CA GLN A 142 -6.83 29.47 -1.70
C GLN A 142 -6.25 28.56 -0.61
N PHE A 143 -5.33 29.10 0.19
CA PHE A 143 -4.69 28.41 1.30
C PHE A 143 -4.72 29.27 2.57
N PRO A 144 -4.99 28.70 3.77
CA PRO A 144 -4.78 29.40 5.03
C PRO A 144 -3.33 29.88 5.19
N LYS A 145 -3.08 30.91 6.01
CA LYS A 145 -1.71 31.30 6.39
C LYS A 145 -1.01 30.19 7.19
N GLY A 146 0.32 30.18 7.13
CA GLY A 146 1.20 29.16 7.71
C GLY A 146 1.77 28.20 6.65
N ASP A 147 2.39 27.13 7.13
CA ASP A 147 3.13 26.15 6.32
C ASP A 147 2.21 25.07 5.72
N HIS A 148 2.58 24.53 4.56
CA HIS A 148 1.81 23.58 3.76
C HIS A 148 2.74 22.54 3.14
N THR A 149 2.44 21.26 3.35
CA THR A 149 3.11 20.13 2.70
C THR A 149 2.09 19.40 1.83
N VAL A 150 2.37 19.26 0.53
CA VAL A 150 1.52 18.54 -0.43
C VAL A 150 2.34 17.41 -1.04
N GLU A 151 1.81 16.19 -0.99
CA GLU A 151 2.34 15.03 -1.70
C GLU A 151 1.51 14.78 -2.97
N ILE A 152 2.20 14.67 -4.11
CA ILE A 152 1.63 14.39 -5.42
C ILE A 152 2.16 13.03 -5.86
N TYR A 153 1.26 12.08 -6.08
CA TYR A 153 1.57 10.70 -6.48
C TYR A 153 0.89 10.38 -7.82
N VAL A 154 1.58 9.68 -8.71
CA VAL A 154 1.03 9.17 -9.98
C VAL A 154 1.77 7.89 -10.41
N GLU A 155 1.10 7.02 -11.15
CA GLU A 155 1.70 5.84 -11.80
C GLU A 155 1.75 6.03 -13.32
N ASP A 156 2.62 5.32 -14.03
CA ASP A 156 2.59 5.25 -15.50
C ASP A 156 1.72 4.11 -16.04
N SER A 157 1.61 4.02 -17.37
CA SER A 157 0.96 2.91 -18.08
C SER A 157 1.56 1.52 -17.81
N ASN A 158 2.77 1.44 -17.23
CA ASN A 158 3.46 0.22 -16.85
C ASN A 158 3.30 -0.11 -15.35
N GLY A 159 2.58 0.71 -14.58
CA GLY A 159 2.36 0.54 -13.14
C GLY A 159 3.54 0.97 -12.26
N LYS A 160 4.51 1.73 -12.79
CA LYS A 160 5.60 2.30 -11.99
C LYS A 160 5.15 3.60 -11.35
N ALA A 161 5.44 3.76 -10.07
CA ALA A 161 5.01 4.93 -9.30
C ALA A 161 6.07 6.03 -9.25
N SER A 162 5.59 7.27 -9.19
CA SER A 162 6.34 8.43 -8.74
C SER A 162 5.57 9.19 -7.66
N SER A 163 6.29 9.80 -6.74
CA SER A 163 5.75 10.65 -5.68
C SER A 163 6.72 11.80 -5.40
N ARG A 164 6.21 13.03 -5.37
CA ARG A 164 6.97 14.25 -5.10
C ARG A 164 6.25 15.05 -4.02
N VAL A 165 7.00 15.55 -3.05
CA VAL A 165 6.49 16.47 -2.03
C VAL A 165 6.87 17.90 -2.36
N VAL A 166 5.93 18.81 -2.10
CA VAL A 166 6.05 20.26 -2.27
C VAL A 166 5.78 20.91 -0.92
N GLU A 167 6.74 21.69 -0.43
CA GLU A 167 6.62 22.44 0.82
C GLU A 167 6.65 23.94 0.54
N PHE A 168 5.60 24.64 0.97
CA PHE A 168 5.46 26.08 0.80
C PHE A 168 4.76 26.71 1.99
N LYS A 169 4.97 28.02 2.18
CA LYS A 169 4.47 28.78 3.33
C LYS A 169 3.73 30.01 2.85
N VAL A 170 2.52 30.23 3.35
CA VAL A 170 1.68 31.36 2.98
C VAL A 170 1.68 32.37 4.13
N ILE A 171 2.18 33.58 3.89
CA ILE A 171 2.41 34.60 4.94
C ILE A 171 1.26 35.59 5.08
#